data_AF-A0A7R9U068-F1
#
_entry.id   AF-A0A7R9U068-F1
#
_cell.length_a   1.000
_cell.length_b   1.000
_cell.length_c   1.000
_cell.angle_alpha   90.00
_cell.angle_beta   90.00
_cell.angle_gamma   90.00
#
_symmetry.space_group_name_H-M   'P 1'
#
loop_
_entity.id
_entity.type
_entity.pdbx_description
1 polymer ?
#
loop_
_entity_poly.entity_id
_entity_poly.type
_entity_poly.pdbx_seq_one_letter_code
_entity_poly.pdbx_strand_id
1 'polypeptide(L)'
;LRVDDHAGLRAAAERAETLACVATLSSAALARRTVREVRVLRCALAALAEELERLGGVLHVSVVDDEAAELARLAELCNADALVYHADPARAESDAAIAAAVADATDGRCTPRPWAGGL
;
A
#
# COMPACT_ATOMS: atom_id res chain seq x y z
N LEU A 1 -9.57 -5.18 -2.58
CA LEU A 1 -8.52 -5.02 -3.61
C LEU A 1 -9.23 -4.85 -4.93
N ARG A 2 -9.32 -3.63 -5.44
CA ARG A 2 -9.97 -3.29 -6.71
C ARG A 2 -9.35 -2.00 -7.23
N VAL A 3 -9.16 -1.89 -8.55
CA VAL A 3 -8.78 -0.60 -9.17
C VAL A 3 -10.00 0.29 -9.35
N ASP A 4 -11.16 -0.29 -9.68
CA ASP A 4 -12.39 0.46 -9.88
C ASP A 4 -12.88 1.13 -8.58
N ASP A 5 -13.26 2.40 -8.70
CA ASP A 5 -13.77 3.25 -7.62
C ASP A 5 -12.77 3.42 -6.45
N HIS A 6 -11.47 3.33 -6.73
CA HIS A 6 -10.42 3.53 -5.73
C HIS A 6 -10.02 5.02 -5.69
N ALA A 7 -10.74 5.83 -4.90
CA ALA A 7 -10.52 7.27 -4.82
C ALA A 7 -9.06 7.65 -4.49
N GLY A 8 -8.37 6.86 -3.66
CA GLY A 8 -6.94 7.05 -3.39
C GLY A 8 -6.04 6.82 -4.61
N LEU A 9 -6.37 5.85 -5.47
CA LEU A 9 -5.58 5.54 -6.66
C LEU A 9 -5.77 6.64 -7.70
N ARG A 10 -7.01 7.11 -7.88
CA ARG A 10 -7.30 8.27 -8.73
C ARG A 10 -6.59 9.52 -8.24
N ALA A 11 -6.65 9.80 -6.94
CA ALA A 11 -5.99 10.96 -6.34
C ALA A 11 -4.45 10.91 -6.44
N ALA A 12 -3.87 9.70 -6.44
CA ALA A 12 -2.45 9.50 -6.68
C ALA A 12 -2.12 9.70 -8.17
N ALA A 13 -2.90 9.10 -9.08
CA ALA A 13 -2.70 9.18 -10.53
C ALA A 13 -2.83 10.59 -11.09
N GLU A 14 -3.72 11.42 -10.53
CA GLU A 14 -3.88 12.83 -10.94
C GLU A 14 -2.67 13.70 -10.59
N ARG A 15 -1.80 13.27 -9.67
CA ARG A 15 -0.73 14.08 -9.10
C ARG A 15 0.67 13.53 -9.31
N ALA A 16 0.79 12.27 -9.72
CA ALA A 16 2.06 11.58 -9.82
C ALA A 16 2.44 11.35 -11.29
N GLU A 17 3.70 11.62 -11.62
CA GLU A 17 4.29 11.23 -12.90
C GLU A 17 4.53 9.71 -12.96
N THR A 18 4.82 9.10 -11.80
CA THR A 18 5.04 7.66 -11.65
C THR A 18 4.29 7.14 -10.45
N LEU A 19 3.63 5.98 -10.59
CA LEU A 19 2.89 5.32 -9.52
C LEU A 19 3.46 3.93 -9.24
N ALA A 20 3.73 3.65 -7.96
CA ALA A 20 4.06 2.33 -7.48
C ALA A 20 2.96 1.87 -6.51
N CYS A 21 2.26 0.78 -6.85
CA CYS A 21 1.28 0.18 -5.94
C CYS A 21 1.98 -0.87 -5.07
N VAL A 22 1.78 -0.81 -3.76
CA VAL A 22 2.41 -1.72 -2.80
C VAL A 22 1.34 -2.43 -1.98
N ALA A 23 1.48 -3.75 -1.82
CA ALA A 23 0.70 -4.57 -0.90
C ALA A 23 1.63 -5.32 0.05
N THR A 24 1.55 -5.00 1.33
CA THR A 24 2.27 -5.68 2.41
C THR A 24 1.36 -6.74 3.05
N LEU A 25 1.92 -7.90 3.35
CA LEU A 25 1.22 -8.99 4.02
C LEU A 25 1.98 -9.38 5.27
N SER A 26 1.35 -9.27 6.44
CA SER A 26 1.96 -9.74 7.69
C SER A 26 2.14 -11.26 7.69
N SER A 27 3.35 -11.74 7.97
CA SER A 27 3.63 -13.18 8.10
C SER A 27 2.74 -13.83 9.18
N ALA A 28 2.56 -13.15 10.31
CA ALA A 28 1.71 -13.59 11.42
C ALA A 28 0.24 -13.63 11.03
N ALA A 29 -0.23 -12.68 10.22
CA ALA A 29 -1.60 -12.69 9.69
C ALA A 29 -1.81 -13.83 8.68
N LEU A 30 -0.80 -14.15 7.86
CA LEU A 30 -0.84 -15.27 6.93
C LEU A 30 -0.85 -16.61 7.66
N ALA A 31 -0.07 -16.75 8.73
CA ALA A 31 0.00 -17.99 9.53
C ALA A 31 -1.33 -18.36 10.21
N ARG A 32 -2.20 -17.39 10.47
CA ARG A 32 -3.54 -17.60 11.06
C ARG A 32 -4.61 -17.98 10.03
N ARG A 33 -4.28 -17.96 8.73
CA ARG A 33 -5.22 -18.24 7.64
C ARG A 33 -5.13 -19.69 7.21
N THR A 34 -6.26 -20.23 6.81
CA THR A 34 -6.35 -21.51 6.12
C THR A 34 -5.72 -21.42 4.73
N VAL A 35 -5.31 -22.58 4.19
CA VAL A 35 -4.81 -22.69 2.80
C VAL A 35 -5.82 -22.11 1.79
N ARG A 36 -7.12 -22.28 2.04
CA ARG A 36 -8.18 -21.72 1.19
C ARG A 36 -8.17 -20.19 1.21
N GLU A 37 -8.08 -19.57 2.37
CA GLU A 37 -8.04 -18.11 2.51
C GLU A 37 -6.77 -17.51 1.90
N VAL A 38 -5.62 -18.16 2.07
CA VAL A 38 -4.37 -17.76 1.42
C VAL A 38 -4.49 -17.85 -0.11
N ARG A 39 -5.14 -18.91 -0.63
CA ARG A 39 -5.38 -19.06 -2.08
C ARG A 39 -6.29 -17.95 -2.60
N VAL A 40 -7.37 -17.61 -1.88
CA VAL A 40 -8.26 -16.50 -2.25
C VAL A 40 -7.50 -15.18 -2.29
N LEU A 41 -6.70 -14.89 -1.26
CA LEU A 41 -5.87 -13.68 -1.20
C LEU A 41 -4.90 -13.59 -2.38
N ARG A 42 -4.21 -14.69 -2.71
CA ARG A 42 -3.28 -14.75 -3.84
C ARG A 42 -3.99 -14.49 -5.18
N CYS A 43 -5.16 -15.09 -5.39
CA CYS A 43 -5.96 -14.85 -6.60
C CYS A 43 -6.42 -13.38 -6.69
N ALA A 44 -6.82 -12.77 -5.57
CA ALA A 44 -7.22 -11.37 -5.54
C ALA A 44 -6.03 -10.42 -5.84
N LEU A 45 -4.83 -10.71 -5.32
CA LEU A 45 -3.63 -9.93 -5.61
C LEU A 45 -3.18 -10.10 -7.07
N ALA A 46 -3.29 -11.30 -7.64
CA ALA A 46 -2.99 -11.54 -9.05
C ALA A 46 -3.94 -10.76 -9.98
N ALA A 47 -5.25 -10.79 -9.70
CA ALA A 47 -6.23 -10.02 -10.46
C ALA A 47 -5.96 -8.50 -10.37
N LEU A 48 -5.58 -8.00 -9.19
CA LEU A 48 -5.20 -6.59 -9.01
C LEU A 48 -3.94 -6.24 -9.80
N ALA A 49 -2.94 -7.12 -9.82
CA ALA A 49 -1.72 -6.92 -10.60
C ALA A 49 -2.02 -6.85 -12.10
N GLU A 50 -2.87 -7.74 -12.62
CA GLU A 50 -3.31 -7.73 -14.03
C GLU A 50 -4.13 -6.47 -14.38
N GLU A 51 -4.95 -5.96 -13.44
CA GLU A 51 -5.64 -4.68 -13.60
C GLU A 51 -4.67 -3.50 -13.68
N LEU A 52 -3.67 -3.45 -12.79
CA LEU A 52 -2.68 -2.38 -12.77
C LEU A 52 -1.77 -2.42 -14.01
N GLU A 53 -1.35 -3.60 -14.45
CA GLU A 53 -0.51 -3.77 -15.64
C GLU A 53 -1.20 -3.27 -16.91
N ARG A 54 -2.51 -3.50 -17.06
CA ARG A 54 -3.31 -2.94 -18.17
C ARG A 54 -3.36 -1.42 -18.18
N LEU A 55 -3.13 -0.78 -17.03
CA LEU A 55 -3.05 0.67 -16.87
C LEU A 55 -1.61 1.19 -16.92
N GLY A 56 -0.63 0.33 -17.24
CA GLY A 56 0.80 0.67 -17.25
C GLY A 56 1.45 0.75 -15.87
N GLY A 57 0.76 0.30 -14.82
CA GLY A 57 1.26 0.24 -13.45
C GLY A 57 1.83 -1.12 -13.08
N VAL A 58 2.43 -1.21 -11.89
CA VAL A 58 2.95 -2.45 -11.31
C VAL A 58 2.51 -2.58 -9.86
N LEU A 59 2.14 -3.79 -9.44
CA LEU A 59 1.89 -4.14 -8.04
C LEU A 59 3.12 -4.83 -7.44
N HIS A 60 3.71 -4.20 -6.43
CA HIS A 60 4.72 -4.83 -5.58
C HIS A 60 4.04 -5.50 -4.39
N VAL A 61 4.30 -6.80 -4.18
CA VAL A 61 3.76 -7.56 -3.06
C VAL A 61 4.90 -8.07 -2.20
N SER A 62 4.86 -7.79 -0.90
CA SER A 62 5.89 -8.18 0.07
C SER A 62 5.26 -8.84 1.30
N VAL A 63 5.90 -9.91 1.81
CA VAL A 63 5.52 -10.52 3.09
C VAL A 63 6.49 -10.01 4.13
N VAL A 64 5.97 -9.38 5.18
CA VAL A 64 6.76 -8.59 6.13
C VAL A 64 6.36 -8.88 7.57
N ASP A 65 7.32 -8.70 8.47
CA ASP A 65 7.08 -8.70 9.91
C ASP A 65 6.90 -7.28 10.45
N ASP A 66 7.49 -6.30 9.77
CA ASP A 66 7.40 -4.88 10.07
C ASP A 66 6.96 -4.11 8.81
N GLU A 67 5.68 -3.75 8.78
CA GLU A 67 5.07 -3.01 7.68
C GLU A 67 5.60 -1.57 7.58
N ALA A 68 5.88 -0.93 8.72
CA ALA A 68 6.38 0.44 8.74
C ALA A 68 7.81 0.51 8.15
N ALA A 69 8.69 -0.41 8.56
CA ALA A 69 10.05 -0.48 8.04
C ALA A 69 10.08 -0.77 6.52
N GLU A 70 9.23 -1.69 6.04
CA GLU A 70 9.19 -2.01 4.60
C GLU A 70 8.67 -0.83 3.77
N LEU A 71 7.58 -0.18 4.20
CA LEU A 71 7.03 0.96 3.48
C LEU A 71 7.97 2.16 3.49
N ALA A 72 8.69 2.39 4.59
CA ALA A 72 9.73 3.41 4.69
C ALA A 72 10.88 3.14 3.70
N ARG A 73 11.39 1.89 3.67
CA ARG A 73 12.43 1.44 2.73
C ARG A 73 12.01 1.62 1.27
N LEU A 74 10.77 1.26 0.94
CA LEU A 74 10.23 1.42 -0.42
C LEU A 74 10.05 2.88 -0.79
N ALA A 75 9.57 3.72 0.12
CA ALA A 75 9.44 5.16 -0.11
C ALA A 75 10.81 5.82 -0.39
N GLU A 76 11.84 5.44 0.37
CA GLU A 76 13.21 5.91 0.16
C GLU A 76 13.77 5.46 -1.20
N LEU A 77 13.71 4.16 -1.50
CA LEU A 77 14.22 3.59 -2.76
C LEU A 77 13.53 4.17 -4.00
N CYS A 78 12.22 4.40 -3.92
CA CYS A 78 11.44 4.97 -5.00
C CYS A 78 11.51 6.50 -5.05
N ASN A 79 12.23 7.16 -4.12
CA ASN A 79 12.26 8.60 -4.01
C ASN A 79 10.85 9.22 -3.93
N ALA A 80 9.95 8.56 -3.20
CA ALA A 80 8.53 8.89 -3.20
C ALA A 80 8.25 10.27 -2.57
N ASP A 81 7.37 11.05 -3.20
CA ASP A 81 6.89 12.33 -2.69
C ASP A 81 5.64 12.20 -1.82
N ALA A 82 4.89 11.11 -2.00
CA ALA A 82 3.67 10.85 -1.25
C ALA A 82 3.42 9.36 -1.04
N LEU A 83 2.92 9.03 0.16
CA LEU A 83 2.36 7.72 0.48
C LEU A 83 0.85 7.85 0.61
N VAL A 84 0.12 7.32 -0.37
CA VAL A 84 -1.36 7.33 -0.36
C VAL A 84 -1.87 6.01 0.17
N TYR A 85 -2.69 6.05 1.22
CA TYR A 85 -3.27 4.85 1.84
C TYR A 85 -4.68 5.11 2.33
N HIS A 86 -5.49 4.05 2.42
CA HIS A 86 -6.82 4.14 2.98
C HIS A 86 -6.73 4.16 4.51
N ALA A 87 -7.15 5.26 5.14
CA ALA A 87 -7.17 5.37 6.60
C ALA A 87 -8.30 4.51 7.18
N ASP A 88 -7.93 3.56 8.03
CA ASP A 88 -8.89 2.73 8.78
C ASP A 88 -8.79 3.09 10.27
N PRO A 89 -9.88 3.56 10.92
CA PRO A 89 -9.87 3.84 12.35
C PRO A 89 -9.37 2.67 13.21
N ALA A 90 -9.62 1.42 12.79
CA ALA A 90 -9.14 0.24 13.50
C ALA A 90 -7.61 0.05 13.40
N ARG A 91 -6.96 0.74 12.47
CA ARG A 91 -5.50 0.70 12.23
C ARG A 91 -4.81 2.04 12.51
N ALA A 92 -5.49 3.03 13.09
CA ALA A 92 -4.97 4.39 13.24
C ALA A 92 -3.58 4.46 13.89
N GLU A 93 -3.30 3.63 14.90
CA GLU A 93 -1.97 3.55 15.53
C GLU A 93 -0.91 3.00 14.56
N SER A 94 -1.25 1.96 13.80
CA SER A 94 -0.38 1.39 12.76
C SER A 94 -0.13 2.40 11.64
N ASP A 95 -1.18 3.09 11.18
CA ASP A 95 -1.10 4.09 10.12
C ASP A 95 -0.21 5.28 10.56
N ALA A 96 -0.31 5.71 11.82
CA ALA A 96 0.55 6.73 12.39
C ALA A 96 2.02 6.28 12.49
N ALA A 97 2.27 5.03 12.88
CA ALA A 97 3.63 4.47 12.93
C ALA A 97 4.25 4.38 11.53
N ILE A 98 3.49 3.95 10.53
CA ILE A 98 3.92 3.91 9.12
C ILE A 98 4.22 5.33 8.63
N ALA A 99 3.33 6.30 8.89
CA ALA A 99 3.52 7.69 8.50
C ALA A 99 4.79 8.30 9.10
N ALA A 100 5.08 8.01 10.38
CA ALA A 100 6.28 8.47 11.05
C ALA A 100 7.55 7.83 10.47
N ALA A 101 7.57 6.51 10.27
CA ALA A 101 8.73 5.80 9.72
C ALA A 101 9.06 6.26 8.30
N VAL A 102 8.03 6.51 7.48
CA VAL A 102 8.20 7.01 6.11
C VAL A 102 8.71 8.45 6.09
N ALA A 103 8.20 9.30 6.98
CA ALA A 103 8.71 10.67 7.10
C ALA A 103 10.18 10.69 7.54
N ASP A 104 10.56 9.85 8.51
CA ASP A 104 11.94 9.73 8.99
C ASP A 104 12.89 9.23 7.89
N ALA A 105 12.56 8.12 7.23
CA ALA A 105 13.39 7.52 6.18
C ALA A 105 13.52 8.36 4.90
N THR A 106 12.65 9.36 4.72
CA THR A 106 12.67 10.22 3.52
C THR A 106 13.07 11.67 3.84
N ASP A 107 13.60 11.93 5.03
CA ASP A 107 13.93 13.28 5.53
C ASP A 107 12.75 14.27 5.39
N GLY A 108 11.53 13.77 5.57
CA GLY A 108 10.28 14.54 5.49
C GLY A 108 9.78 14.82 4.06
N ARG A 109 10.44 14.31 3.02
CA ARG A 109 10.01 14.48 1.63
C ARG A 109 8.70 13.75 1.33
N CYS A 110 8.61 12.48 1.71
CA CYS A 110 7.42 11.69 1.43
C CYS A 110 6.31 12.10 2.39
N THR A 111 5.25 12.73 1.86
CA THR A 111 4.11 13.15 2.66
C THR A 111 3.08 12.03 2.76
N PRO A 112 2.75 11.53 3.98
CA PRO A 112 1.64 10.60 4.17
C PRO A 112 0.31 11.28 3.82
N ARG A 113 -0.48 10.65 2.95
CA ARG A 113 -1.77 11.13 2.44
C ARG A 113 -2.85 10.07 2.70
N PRO A 114 -3.36 10.00 3.94
CA PRO A 114 -4.54 9.19 4.21
C PRO A 114 -5.71 9.70 3.37
N TRP A 115 -6.44 8.79 2.74
CA TRP A 115 -7.77 9.07 2.24
C TRP A 115 -8.76 8.23 3.05
N ALA A 116 -9.81 8.88 3.54
CA ALA A 116 -11.00 8.18 4.01
C ALA A 116 -11.99 8.24 2.85
N GLY A 117 -12.48 7.09 2.40
CA GLY A 117 -13.60 7.08 1.47
C GLY A 117 -14.80 7.73 2.16
N GLY A 118 -15.21 8.91 1.70
CA GLY A 118 -16.53 9.42 2.01
C GLY A 118 -17.56 8.59 1.26
N LEU A 119 -18.47 7.96 2.00
CA LEU A 119 -19.85 7.89 1.54
C LEU A 119 -20.51 9.22 1.87
#